data_AF-A0A943QTG6-F1
#
_entry.id   AF-A0A943QTG6-F1
#
_cell.length_a   1.000
_cell.length_b   1.000
_cell.length_c   1.000
_cell.angle_alpha   90.00
_cell.angle_beta   90.00
_cell.angle_gamma   90.00
#
_symmetry.space_group_name_H-M   'P 1'
#
loop_
_entity.id
_entity.type
_entity.pdbx_description
1 polymer ?
#
loop_
_entity_poly.entity_id
_entity_poly.type
_entity_poly.pdbx_seq_one_letter_code
_entity_poly.pdbx_strand_id
1 'polypeptide(L)'
;ENRVLYLDCDMIFTQDLSPLFEVDLGGLGIGAVVDRPTTTDGFNAGLMVIDTDWWRQHKVTDSLFDLTKEHHQNVYGDQGILNLYFKDAWYQLPWTYNLQVGSDKDQYGYGDLEWYDAFKGVPAVIHYTSHNKPWTSKRFNRFRDIWWFYYALSWEEILLRKPSLKISFSDMVGDFPYHTAIYTNTADIFELEHLLQALPDVAFHVLAHSHFGFNLVKLEQYPNLILYPSFDPLTSRKVLEKIDFYMDINPFDEVDHITETIHQLGLPIFSFEGTNHDQTGKNQVFKNDQVDQMVEAVREYIDTIER
;
A
#
# COMPACT_ATOMS: atom_id res chain seq x y z
N GLU A 1 -11.09 -35.13 5.18
CA GLU A 1 -12.00 -34.03 4.81
C GLU A 1 -12.20 -34.11 3.31
N ASN A 2 -13.38 -33.76 2.78
CA ASN A 2 -13.65 -33.82 1.34
C ASN A 2 -13.31 -32.52 0.62
N ARG A 3 -13.25 -31.40 1.37
CA ARG A 3 -12.91 -30.08 0.88
C ARG A 3 -11.85 -29.43 1.76
N VAL A 4 -10.89 -28.76 1.13
CA VAL A 4 -9.81 -28.01 1.80
C VAL A 4 -9.68 -26.64 1.14
N LEU A 5 -9.42 -25.61 1.95
CA LEU A 5 -9.02 -24.30 1.48
C LEU A 5 -7.51 -24.16 1.66
N TYR A 6 -6.77 -24.12 0.55
CA TYR A 6 -5.35 -23.80 0.52
C TYR A 6 -5.17 -22.28 0.45
N LEU A 7 -4.22 -21.76 1.23
CA LEU A 7 -3.93 -20.33 1.40
C LEU A 7 -2.41 -20.12 1.49
N ASP A 8 -1.87 -19.17 0.73
CA ASP A 8 -0.50 -18.69 0.90
C ASP A 8 -0.35 -17.88 2.21
N CYS A 9 0.88 -17.77 2.70
CA CYS A 9 1.18 -17.15 4.00
C CYS A 9 1.37 -15.62 3.94
N ASP A 10 1.42 -15.03 2.75
CA ASP A 10 1.55 -13.60 2.49
C ASP A 10 0.20 -12.96 2.12
N MET A 11 -0.87 -13.48 2.75
CA MET A 11 -2.24 -13.03 2.58
C MET A 11 -2.82 -12.49 3.90
N ILE A 12 -3.83 -11.63 3.78
CA ILE A 12 -4.62 -11.12 4.90
C ILE A 12 -6.11 -11.30 4.60
N PHE A 13 -6.86 -11.79 5.58
CA PHE A 13 -8.29 -12.05 5.51
C PHE A 13 -9.05 -10.94 6.24
N THR A 14 -10.00 -10.29 5.57
CA THR A 14 -10.75 -9.16 6.14
C THR A 14 -12.24 -9.45 6.30
N GLN A 15 -12.73 -10.59 5.78
CA GLN A 15 -14.12 -11.00 5.80
C GLN A 15 -14.24 -12.50 6.10
N ASP A 16 -15.45 -12.96 6.39
CA ASP A 16 -15.75 -14.38 6.60
C ASP A 16 -15.55 -15.19 5.30
N LEU A 17 -14.73 -16.23 5.39
CA LEU A 17 -14.42 -17.14 4.28
C LEU A 17 -15.25 -18.42 4.29
N SER A 18 -16.14 -18.59 5.26
CA SER A 18 -17.07 -19.74 5.34
C SER A 18 -17.79 -20.03 4.00
N PRO A 19 -18.23 -19.02 3.22
CA PRO A 19 -18.85 -19.28 1.92
C PRO A 19 -17.99 -20.08 0.94
N LEU A 20 -16.65 -19.98 0.99
CA LEU A 20 -15.75 -20.73 0.10
C LEU A 20 -15.82 -22.24 0.32
N PHE A 21 -16.18 -22.69 1.52
CA PHE A 21 -16.36 -24.11 1.80
C PHE A 21 -17.66 -24.67 1.22
N GLU A 22 -18.62 -23.82 0.86
CA GLU A 22 -19.94 -24.22 0.35
C GLU A 22 -20.10 -23.98 -1.16
N VAL A 23 -19.08 -23.41 -1.84
CA VAL A 23 -19.13 -23.17 -3.29
C VAL A 23 -19.34 -24.47 -4.06
N ASP A 24 -20.31 -24.49 -4.97
CA ASP A 24 -20.44 -25.55 -5.95
C ASP A 24 -19.40 -25.35 -7.07
N LEU A 25 -18.45 -26.29 -7.18
CA LEU A 25 -17.40 -26.26 -8.19
C LEU A 25 -17.88 -26.79 -9.56
N GLY A 26 -19.15 -27.19 -9.69
CA GLY A 26 -19.71 -27.66 -10.96
C GLY A 26 -19.05 -28.93 -11.50
N GLY A 27 -18.55 -29.79 -10.60
CA GLY A 27 -17.80 -31.01 -10.94
C GLY A 27 -16.32 -30.80 -11.26
N LEU A 28 -15.81 -29.57 -11.14
CA LEU A 28 -14.38 -29.27 -11.28
C LEU A 28 -13.62 -29.56 -9.98
N GLY A 29 -12.34 -29.93 -10.11
CA GLY A 29 -11.51 -30.34 -8.97
C GLY A 29 -11.06 -29.20 -8.07
N ILE A 30 -11.02 -27.97 -8.60
CA ILE A 30 -10.57 -26.78 -7.87
C ILE A 30 -11.43 -25.56 -8.19
N GLY A 31 -11.50 -24.63 -7.24
CA GLY A 31 -11.88 -23.25 -7.44
C GLY A 31 -10.72 -22.34 -7.09
N ALA A 32 -10.41 -21.37 -7.93
CA ALA A 32 -9.30 -20.42 -7.75
C ALA A 32 -9.70 -19.05 -8.29
N VAL A 33 -8.82 -18.05 -8.18
CA VAL A 33 -9.08 -16.69 -8.68
C VAL A 33 -8.11 -16.38 -9.81
N VAL A 34 -8.58 -15.66 -10.84
CA VAL A 34 -7.74 -15.22 -11.97
C VAL A 34 -6.47 -14.52 -11.48
N ASP A 35 -5.33 -14.83 -12.09
CA ASP A 35 -4.03 -14.19 -11.78
C ASP A 35 -3.90 -12.83 -12.48
N ARG A 36 -4.67 -11.84 -12.01
CA ARG A 36 -4.56 -10.47 -12.52
C ARG A 36 -3.39 -9.74 -11.84
N PRO A 37 -2.64 -8.91 -12.58
CA PRO A 37 -2.82 -8.52 -13.97
C PRO A 37 -2.11 -9.45 -14.99
N THR A 38 -1.45 -10.52 -14.54
CA THR A 38 -0.63 -11.42 -15.37
C THR A 38 -1.40 -12.08 -16.53
N THR A 39 -2.62 -12.54 -16.29
CA THR A 39 -3.44 -13.26 -17.28
C THR A 39 -4.93 -13.14 -16.98
N THR A 40 -5.77 -13.34 -17.99
CA THR A 40 -7.23 -13.51 -17.86
C THR A 40 -7.67 -14.96 -17.86
N ASP A 41 -6.81 -15.87 -18.32
CA ASP A 41 -7.18 -17.26 -18.65
C ASP A 41 -6.58 -18.27 -17.67
N GLY A 42 -5.64 -17.81 -16.82
CA GLY A 42 -5.04 -18.59 -15.74
C GLY A 42 -5.40 -18.06 -14.36
N PHE A 43 -5.10 -18.86 -13.35
CA PHE A 43 -5.39 -18.56 -11.95
C PHE A 43 -4.13 -18.40 -11.11
N ASN A 44 -4.27 -17.62 -10.04
CA ASN A 44 -3.26 -17.46 -9.02
C ASN A 44 -3.34 -18.65 -8.03
N ALA A 45 -2.21 -19.28 -7.72
CA ALA A 45 -2.18 -20.48 -6.89
C ALA A 45 -2.31 -20.20 -5.38
N GLY A 46 -2.25 -18.94 -4.94
CA GLY A 46 -2.21 -18.61 -3.52
C GLY A 46 -3.53 -18.77 -2.76
N LEU A 47 -4.66 -18.89 -3.45
CA LEU A 47 -5.91 -19.34 -2.84
C LEU A 47 -6.60 -20.37 -3.74
N MET A 48 -6.82 -21.56 -3.20
CA MET A 48 -7.54 -22.63 -3.90
C MET A 48 -8.52 -23.34 -2.96
N VAL A 49 -9.78 -23.42 -3.39
CA VAL A 49 -10.75 -24.39 -2.86
C VAL A 49 -10.50 -25.71 -3.58
N ILE A 50 -10.13 -26.75 -2.85
CA ILE A 50 -9.76 -28.04 -3.42
C ILE A 50 -10.81 -29.08 -3.04
N ASP A 51 -11.42 -29.72 -4.04
CA ASP A 51 -12.15 -30.97 -3.85
C ASP A 51 -11.15 -32.12 -3.74
N THR A 52 -10.94 -32.58 -2.53
CA THR A 52 -9.90 -33.58 -2.24
C THR A 52 -10.31 -34.99 -2.67
N ASP A 53 -11.61 -35.27 -2.80
CA ASP A 53 -12.08 -36.56 -3.34
C ASP A 53 -11.81 -36.60 -4.83
N TRP A 54 -12.17 -35.54 -5.55
CA TRP A 54 -11.82 -35.37 -6.97
C TRP A 54 -10.30 -35.46 -7.17
N TRP A 55 -9.52 -34.74 -6.35
CA TRP A 55 -8.06 -34.72 -6.41
C TRP A 55 -7.43 -36.12 -6.25
N ARG A 56 -7.92 -36.91 -5.30
CA ARG A 56 -7.48 -38.30 -5.08
C ARG A 56 -7.90 -39.21 -6.23
N GLN A 57 -9.15 -39.13 -6.69
CA GLN A 57 -9.68 -39.96 -7.78
C GLN A 57 -8.91 -39.77 -9.09
N HIS A 58 -8.50 -38.52 -9.38
CA HIS A 58 -7.77 -38.17 -10.60
C HIS A 58 -6.24 -38.27 -10.44
N LYS A 59 -5.74 -38.70 -9.27
CA LYS A 59 -4.31 -38.82 -8.96
C LYS A 59 -3.52 -37.55 -9.29
N VAL A 60 -4.11 -36.39 -8.98
CA VAL A 60 -3.59 -35.08 -9.38
C VAL A 60 -2.15 -34.91 -8.89
N THR A 61 -1.85 -35.26 -7.64
CA THR A 61 -0.50 -35.14 -7.07
C THR A 61 0.57 -35.85 -7.91
N ASP A 62 0.32 -37.07 -8.36
CA ASP A 62 1.28 -37.82 -9.19
C ASP A 62 1.47 -37.13 -10.55
N SER A 63 0.36 -36.66 -11.16
CA SER A 63 0.41 -35.92 -12.42
C SER A 63 1.15 -34.59 -12.31
N LEU A 64 0.99 -33.86 -11.20
CA LEU A 64 1.74 -32.62 -10.95
C LEU A 64 3.24 -32.89 -10.81
N PHE A 65 3.64 -33.98 -10.14
CA PHE A 65 5.06 -34.37 -10.08
C PHE A 65 5.62 -34.71 -11.47
N ASP A 66 4.88 -35.43 -12.29
CA ASP A 66 5.32 -35.78 -13.64
C ASP A 66 5.41 -34.55 -14.55
N LEU A 67 4.41 -33.67 -14.53
CA LEU A 67 4.45 -32.38 -15.23
C LEU A 67 5.61 -31.50 -14.74
N THR A 68 5.90 -31.51 -13.43
CA THR A 68 7.03 -30.75 -12.88
C THR A 68 8.35 -31.23 -13.47
N LYS A 69 8.59 -32.55 -13.54
CA LYS A 69 9.82 -33.10 -14.15
C LYS A 69 9.99 -32.66 -15.60
N GLU A 70 8.89 -32.54 -16.35
CA GLU A 70 8.92 -32.17 -17.76
C GLU A 70 9.03 -30.65 -18.00
N HIS A 71 8.34 -29.84 -17.20
CA HIS A 71 8.08 -28.44 -17.52
C HIS A 71 8.67 -27.42 -16.53
N HIS A 72 9.29 -27.83 -15.40
CA HIS A 72 9.72 -26.88 -14.36
C HIS A 72 10.68 -25.76 -14.82
N GLN A 73 11.40 -25.96 -15.92
CA GLN A 73 12.29 -24.92 -16.49
C GLN A 73 11.55 -23.90 -17.36
N ASN A 74 10.33 -24.20 -17.79
CA ASN A 74 9.59 -23.46 -18.81
C ASN A 74 8.35 -22.76 -18.26
N VAL A 75 8.01 -22.98 -16.98
CA VAL A 75 6.80 -22.43 -16.36
C VAL A 75 7.13 -21.70 -15.06
N TYR A 76 6.18 -20.88 -14.62
CA TYR A 76 6.29 -20.13 -13.39
C TYR A 76 6.05 -21.01 -12.16
N GLY A 77 7.10 -21.70 -11.71
CA GLY A 77 7.07 -22.53 -10.51
C GLY A 77 5.92 -23.55 -10.52
N ASP A 78 5.39 -23.84 -9.34
CA ASP A 78 4.25 -24.72 -9.13
C ASP A 78 2.93 -24.12 -9.66
N GLN A 79 2.72 -22.80 -9.57
CA GLN A 79 1.54 -22.15 -10.17
C GLN A 79 1.43 -22.43 -11.67
N GLY A 80 2.55 -22.40 -12.39
CA GLY A 80 2.60 -22.73 -13.80
C GLY A 80 2.22 -24.19 -14.07
N ILE A 81 2.71 -25.13 -13.25
CA ILE A 81 2.35 -26.56 -13.36
C ILE A 81 0.87 -26.79 -13.07
N LEU A 82 0.32 -26.12 -12.04
CA LEU A 82 -1.10 -26.18 -11.71
C LEU A 82 -1.96 -25.64 -12.86
N ASN A 83 -1.59 -24.50 -13.44
CA ASN A 83 -2.30 -23.92 -14.59
C ASN A 83 -2.20 -24.81 -15.85
N LEU A 84 -1.10 -25.54 -16.05
CA LEU A 84 -1.00 -26.53 -17.13
C LEU A 84 -1.95 -27.71 -16.90
N TYR A 85 -1.99 -28.26 -15.69
CA TYR A 85 -2.83 -29.42 -15.37
C TYR A 85 -4.33 -29.07 -15.40
N PHE A 86 -4.72 -27.95 -14.80
CA PHE A 86 -6.11 -27.52 -14.66
C PHE A 86 -6.57 -26.59 -15.77
N LYS A 87 -5.85 -26.52 -16.89
CA LYS A 87 -6.20 -25.66 -18.01
C LYS A 87 -7.65 -25.92 -18.45
N ASP A 88 -8.45 -24.85 -18.52
CA ASP A 88 -9.87 -24.88 -18.87
C ASP A 88 -10.77 -25.71 -17.92
N ALA A 89 -10.24 -26.18 -16.77
CA ALA A 89 -10.89 -27.11 -15.85
C ALA A 89 -10.80 -26.66 -14.38
N TRP A 90 -11.07 -25.37 -14.13
CA TRP A 90 -11.11 -24.78 -12.79
C TRP A 90 -12.30 -23.82 -12.66
N TYR A 91 -12.86 -23.74 -11.46
CA TYR A 91 -13.96 -22.83 -11.16
C TYR A 91 -13.43 -21.44 -10.81
N GLN A 92 -13.88 -20.41 -11.53
CA GLN A 92 -13.44 -19.04 -11.30
C GLN A 92 -14.18 -18.39 -10.11
N LEU A 93 -13.48 -18.26 -8.99
CA LEU A 93 -13.96 -17.55 -7.80
C LEU A 93 -13.94 -16.03 -8.02
N PRO A 94 -14.80 -15.27 -7.31
CA PRO A 94 -14.79 -13.81 -7.33
C PRO A 94 -13.43 -13.22 -6.94
N TRP A 95 -13.03 -12.14 -7.61
CA TRP A 95 -11.70 -11.50 -7.42
C TRP A 95 -11.41 -11.06 -5.98
N THR A 96 -12.44 -10.69 -5.22
CA THR A 96 -12.34 -10.30 -3.79
C THR A 96 -11.67 -11.37 -2.91
N TYR A 97 -11.69 -12.64 -3.31
CA TYR A 97 -11.08 -13.72 -2.55
C TYR A 97 -9.58 -13.89 -2.79
N ASN A 98 -8.98 -13.15 -3.72
CA ASN A 98 -7.54 -13.13 -3.92
C ASN A 98 -7.18 -11.87 -4.71
N LEU A 99 -7.18 -10.70 -4.06
CA LEU A 99 -6.78 -9.46 -4.70
C LEU A 99 -5.25 -9.31 -4.65
N GLN A 100 -4.57 -9.47 -5.79
CA GLN A 100 -3.10 -9.52 -5.90
C GLN A 100 -2.44 -8.12 -5.89
N VAL A 101 -2.42 -7.43 -4.75
CA VAL A 101 -1.86 -6.07 -4.60
C VAL A 101 -0.33 -5.99 -4.63
N GLY A 102 0.34 -7.14 -4.77
CA GLY A 102 1.79 -7.22 -4.98
C GLY A 102 2.28 -6.51 -6.25
N SER A 103 1.42 -6.46 -7.27
CA SER A 103 1.71 -5.88 -8.58
C SER A 103 1.44 -4.37 -8.68
N ASP A 104 0.91 -3.74 -7.63
CA ASP A 104 0.54 -2.32 -7.63
C ASP A 104 1.66 -1.42 -8.19
N LYS A 105 2.87 -1.53 -7.65
CA LYS A 105 4.01 -0.74 -8.08
C LYS A 105 4.45 -1.04 -9.51
N ASP A 106 4.38 -2.30 -9.93
CA ASP A 106 4.77 -2.73 -11.27
C ASP A 106 3.78 -2.18 -12.31
N GLN A 107 2.48 -2.24 -12.05
CA GLN A 107 1.44 -1.70 -12.93
C GLN A 107 1.56 -0.19 -13.10
N TYR A 108 1.86 0.54 -12.02
CA TYR A 108 2.20 1.95 -12.15
C TYR A 108 3.44 2.18 -13.01
N GLY A 109 4.49 1.36 -12.85
CA GLY A 109 5.67 1.41 -13.72
C GLY A 109 5.36 1.18 -15.20
N TYR A 110 4.30 0.42 -15.50
CA TYR A 110 3.79 0.21 -16.87
C TYR A 110 2.83 1.30 -17.36
N GLY A 111 2.45 2.25 -16.51
CA GLY A 111 1.48 3.30 -16.83
C GLY A 111 0.02 2.84 -16.74
N ASP A 112 -0.27 1.66 -16.18
CA ASP A 112 -1.63 1.19 -15.94
C ASP A 112 -2.18 1.78 -14.63
N LEU A 113 -2.73 2.99 -14.74
CA LEU A 113 -3.39 3.66 -13.63
C LEU A 113 -4.78 3.08 -13.33
N GLU A 114 -5.43 2.44 -14.30
CA GLU A 114 -6.75 1.85 -14.14
C GLU A 114 -6.71 0.68 -13.15
N TRP A 115 -5.56 0.01 -13.02
CA TRP A 115 -5.30 -1.02 -12.00
C TRP A 115 -5.70 -0.60 -10.58
N TYR A 116 -5.46 0.66 -10.21
CA TYR A 116 -5.80 1.16 -8.88
C TYR A 116 -7.30 1.29 -8.64
N ASP A 117 -8.05 1.54 -9.71
CA ASP A 117 -9.49 1.76 -9.68
C ASP A 117 -10.30 0.51 -10.07
N ALA A 118 -9.64 -0.53 -10.57
CA ALA A 118 -10.24 -1.79 -11.00
C ALA A 118 -10.96 -2.54 -9.86
N PHE A 119 -10.57 -2.32 -8.60
CA PHE A 119 -11.24 -2.86 -7.42
C PHE A 119 -11.54 -1.75 -6.41
N LYS A 120 -12.79 -1.67 -5.95
CA LYS A 120 -13.26 -0.67 -4.99
C LYS A 120 -13.59 -1.32 -3.64
N GLY A 121 -13.22 -0.64 -2.56
CA GLY A 121 -13.41 -1.14 -1.20
C GLY A 121 -12.31 -2.10 -0.75
N VAL A 122 -12.54 -2.76 0.39
CA VAL A 122 -11.61 -3.72 0.98
C VAL A 122 -12.00 -5.15 0.54
N PRO A 123 -11.10 -5.92 -0.11
CA PRO A 123 -11.41 -7.27 -0.56
C PRO A 123 -11.46 -8.25 0.61
N ALA A 124 -12.17 -9.36 0.47
CA ALA A 124 -12.25 -10.42 1.47
C ALA A 124 -10.86 -11.00 1.78
N VAL A 125 -10.00 -11.10 0.77
CA VAL A 125 -8.60 -11.52 0.91
C VAL A 125 -7.68 -10.60 0.11
N ILE A 126 -6.68 -10.05 0.80
CA ILE A 126 -5.61 -9.26 0.23
C ILE A 126 -4.40 -10.17 0.08
N HIS A 127 -3.85 -10.29 -1.12
CA HIS A 127 -2.68 -11.12 -1.39
C HIS A 127 -1.50 -10.24 -1.81
N TYR A 128 -0.46 -10.21 -0.99
CA TYR A 128 0.73 -9.40 -1.24
C TYR A 128 1.75 -10.17 -2.09
N THR A 129 1.35 -10.55 -3.31
CA THR A 129 2.16 -11.30 -4.29
C THR A 129 3.50 -10.60 -4.64
N SER A 130 4.33 -11.22 -5.49
CA SER A 130 5.59 -10.62 -5.96
C SER A 130 6.58 -10.32 -4.82
N HIS A 131 7.55 -9.43 -5.07
CA HIS A 131 8.66 -9.08 -4.18
C HIS A 131 8.35 -7.84 -3.30
N ASN A 132 7.35 -7.04 -3.67
CA ASN A 132 6.95 -5.85 -2.95
C ASN A 132 6.05 -6.24 -1.77
N LYS A 133 6.67 -6.52 -0.62
CA LYS A 133 5.97 -7.00 0.57
C LYS A 133 5.68 -5.88 1.57
N PRO A 134 4.52 -5.92 2.25
CA PRO A 134 4.09 -4.86 3.18
C PRO A 134 4.91 -4.81 4.47
N TRP A 135 5.73 -5.82 4.78
CA TRP A 135 6.65 -5.82 5.93
C TRP A 135 8.03 -5.23 5.63
N THR A 136 8.29 -4.82 4.38
CA THR A 136 9.53 -4.13 4.02
C THR A 136 9.44 -2.64 4.36
N SER A 137 10.56 -1.89 4.31
CA SER A 137 10.55 -0.44 4.52
C SER A 137 9.81 0.32 3.41
N LYS A 138 9.67 -0.27 2.21
CA LYS A 138 9.09 0.41 1.05
C LYS A 138 7.56 0.32 1.06
N ARG A 139 6.89 1.42 0.71
CA ARG A 139 5.43 1.58 0.74
C ARG A 139 4.84 1.46 -0.67
N PHE A 140 4.81 0.25 -1.22
CA PHE A 140 4.51 -0.01 -2.63
C PHE A 140 3.16 -0.68 -2.90
N ASN A 141 2.41 -1.00 -1.85
CA ASN A 141 1.18 -1.78 -1.97
C ASN A 141 0.02 -1.04 -1.32
N ARG A 142 -1.16 -1.11 -1.94
CA ARG A 142 -2.42 -0.85 -1.26
C ARG A 142 -2.55 -1.75 -0.03
N PHE A 143 -3.36 -1.27 0.93
CA PHE A 143 -3.70 -2.00 2.15
C PHE A 143 -2.52 -2.38 3.06
N ARG A 144 -1.34 -1.77 2.92
CA ARG A 144 -0.19 -2.01 3.79
C ARG A 144 -0.55 -1.91 5.28
N ASP A 145 -1.36 -0.91 5.66
CA ASP A 145 -1.74 -0.69 7.05
C ASP A 145 -2.58 -1.84 7.63
N ILE A 146 -3.35 -2.54 6.79
CA ILE A 146 -4.13 -3.72 7.22
C ILE A 146 -3.18 -4.87 7.58
N TRP A 147 -2.10 -5.08 6.82
CA TRP A 147 -1.09 -6.07 7.19
C TRP A 147 -0.45 -5.76 8.55
N TRP A 148 -0.06 -4.50 8.78
CA TRP A 148 0.55 -4.08 10.04
C TRP A 148 -0.43 -4.11 11.22
N PHE A 149 -1.72 -3.87 10.99
CA PHE A 149 -2.76 -4.09 11.98
C PHE A 149 -2.76 -5.54 12.49
N TYR A 150 -2.87 -6.52 11.59
CA TYR A 150 -2.85 -7.94 11.98
C TYR A 150 -1.51 -8.39 12.57
N TYR A 151 -0.39 -7.83 12.11
CA TYR A 151 0.91 -8.08 12.71
C TYR A 151 1.00 -7.58 14.15
N ALA A 152 0.41 -6.42 14.45
CA ALA A 152 0.44 -5.80 15.76
C ALA A 152 -0.58 -6.40 16.74
N LEU A 153 -1.61 -7.11 16.25
CA LEU A 153 -2.60 -7.78 17.08
C LEU A 153 -1.95 -8.86 17.96
N SER A 154 -2.31 -8.85 19.24
CA SER A 154 -1.88 -9.89 20.16
C SER A 154 -2.72 -11.16 20.01
N TRP A 155 -2.10 -12.32 20.21
CA TRP A 155 -2.83 -13.59 20.26
C TRP A 155 -3.91 -13.61 21.35
N GLU A 156 -3.73 -12.88 22.45
CA GLU A 156 -4.75 -12.75 23.49
C GLU A 156 -6.03 -12.09 22.97
N GLU A 157 -5.90 -10.98 22.21
CA GLU A 157 -7.05 -10.30 21.60
C GLU A 157 -7.82 -11.22 20.66
N ILE A 158 -7.11 -12.02 19.86
CA ILE A 158 -7.70 -13.00 18.94
C ILE A 158 -8.43 -14.11 19.71
N LEU A 159 -7.76 -14.73 20.69
CA LEU A 159 -8.29 -15.88 21.43
C LEU A 159 -9.49 -15.52 22.29
N LEU A 160 -9.46 -14.35 22.93
CA LEU A 160 -10.54 -13.91 23.80
C LEU A 160 -11.75 -13.39 23.01
N ARG A 161 -11.64 -13.24 21.68
CA ARG A 161 -12.66 -12.63 20.81
C ARG A 161 -13.22 -11.34 21.42
N LYS A 162 -12.37 -10.60 22.12
CA LYS A 162 -12.77 -9.33 22.74
C LYS A 162 -13.27 -8.46 21.58
N PRO A 163 -14.41 -7.75 21.72
CA PRO A 163 -14.76 -6.71 20.76
C PRO A 163 -13.57 -5.76 20.70
N SER A 164 -12.82 -5.80 19.61
CA SER A 164 -11.64 -4.98 19.46
C SER A 164 -12.14 -3.55 19.27
N LEU A 165 -11.95 -2.71 20.29
CA LEU A 165 -12.19 -1.26 20.20
C LEU A 165 -11.28 -0.61 19.14
N LYS A 166 -10.21 -1.31 18.74
CA LYS A 166 -9.26 -0.93 17.71
C LYS A 166 -9.61 -1.68 16.41
N ILE A 167 -9.88 -0.93 15.35
CA ILE A 167 -10.34 -1.46 14.06
C ILE A 167 -9.29 -1.21 12.97
N SER A 168 -8.30 -0.36 13.23
CA SER A 168 -7.24 0.02 12.31
C SER A 168 -5.86 0.02 12.97
N PHE A 169 -4.81 0.04 12.14
CA PHE A 169 -3.43 0.11 12.63
C PHE A 169 -3.16 1.41 13.41
N SER A 170 -3.71 2.54 12.97
CA SER A 170 -3.61 3.82 13.67
C SER A 170 -4.20 3.78 15.09
N ASP A 171 -5.29 3.04 15.31
CA ASP A 171 -5.82 2.83 16.68
C ASP A 171 -4.83 2.09 17.60
N MET A 172 -3.91 1.32 17.02
CA MET A 172 -2.91 0.55 17.76
C MET A 172 -1.71 1.39 18.15
N VAL A 173 -1.18 2.16 17.19
CA VAL A 173 0.09 2.89 17.36
C VAL A 173 -0.08 4.38 17.66
N GLY A 174 -1.31 4.89 17.64
CA GLY A 174 -1.58 6.33 17.64
C GLY A 174 -1.45 6.92 16.24
N ASP A 175 -2.00 8.13 16.06
CA ASP A 175 -1.80 8.92 14.84
C ASP A 175 -1.32 10.31 15.22
N PHE A 176 -0.67 10.99 14.27
CA PHE A 176 -0.28 12.38 14.47
C PHE A 176 -1.50 13.29 14.42
N PRO A 177 -1.61 14.27 15.33
CA PRO A 177 -2.72 15.19 15.33
C PRO A 177 -2.64 16.21 14.21
N TYR A 178 -1.59 16.28 13.40
CA TYR A 178 -1.52 17.14 12.20
C TYR A 178 -0.62 16.49 11.15
N HIS A 179 -0.83 16.83 9.88
CA HIS A 179 -0.09 16.28 8.75
C HIS A 179 0.31 17.37 7.77
N THR A 180 1.53 17.30 7.27
CA THR A 180 2.03 18.15 6.19
C THR A 180 2.73 17.32 5.12
N ALA A 181 2.86 17.85 3.92
CA ALA A 181 3.56 17.19 2.82
C ALA A 181 4.62 18.09 2.19
N ILE A 182 5.67 17.44 1.67
CA ILE A 182 6.76 18.06 0.91
C ILE A 182 7.06 17.14 -0.28
N TYR A 183 6.97 17.68 -1.49
CA TYR A 183 7.38 16.97 -2.70
C TYR A 183 8.76 17.46 -3.11
N THR A 184 9.69 16.54 -3.37
CA THR A 184 11.09 16.89 -3.63
C THR A 184 11.75 16.02 -4.69
N ASN A 185 12.74 16.59 -5.37
CA ASN A 185 13.68 15.87 -6.24
C ASN A 185 15.09 15.79 -5.64
N THR A 186 15.30 16.24 -4.40
CA THR A 186 16.60 16.28 -3.73
C THR A 186 16.57 15.57 -2.37
N ALA A 187 17.75 15.22 -1.85
CA ALA A 187 17.91 14.76 -0.48
C ALA A 187 18.09 15.91 0.53
N ASP A 188 18.44 17.10 0.05
CA ASP A 188 18.74 18.26 0.89
C ASP A 188 17.52 19.19 0.92
N ILE A 189 16.60 18.94 1.85
CA ILE A 189 15.39 19.75 2.06
C ILE A 189 15.72 20.87 3.04
N PHE A 190 15.36 22.10 2.68
CA PHE A 190 15.73 23.30 3.44
C PHE A 190 15.13 23.27 4.85
N GLU A 191 15.99 23.35 5.89
CA GLU A 191 15.62 23.44 7.32
C GLU A 191 14.69 22.32 7.84
N LEU A 192 14.62 21.18 7.15
CA LEU A 192 13.72 20.07 7.51
C LEU A 192 13.98 19.53 8.93
N GLU A 193 15.24 19.36 9.32
CA GLU A 193 15.58 18.81 10.65
C GLU A 193 15.12 19.74 11.79
N HIS A 194 15.23 21.06 11.60
CA HIS A 194 14.75 22.05 12.57
C HIS A 194 13.22 22.01 12.69
N LEU A 195 12.52 21.94 11.55
CA LEU A 195 11.05 21.84 11.52
C LEU A 195 10.54 20.54 12.16
N LEU A 196 11.21 19.40 11.92
CA LEU A 196 10.88 18.12 12.56
C LEU A 196 10.99 18.21 14.09
N GLN A 197 12.01 18.88 14.61
CA GLN A 197 12.20 19.08 16.05
C GLN A 197 11.18 20.03 16.66
N ALA A 198 10.82 21.11 15.94
CA ALA A 198 9.92 22.16 16.42
C ALA A 198 8.42 21.76 16.34
N LEU A 199 8.08 20.82 15.46
CA LEU A 199 6.71 20.36 15.18
C LEU A 199 6.54 18.85 15.44
N PRO A 200 6.78 18.35 16.68
CA PRO A 200 6.77 16.91 16.99
C PRO A 200 5.39 16.24 16.87
N ASP A 201 4.33 17.03 16.80
CA ASP A 201 2.92 16.64 16.65
C ASP A 201 2.41 16.74 15.20
N VAL A 202 3.26 17.16 14.27
CA VAL A 202 2.96 17.19 12.83
C VAL A 202 3.71 16.06 12.14
N ALA A 203 3.01 15.17 11.43
CA ALA A 203 3.64 14.19 10.54
C ALA A 203 4.08 14.84 9.22
N PHE A 204 5.36 14.73 8.89
CA PHE A 204 5.97 15.22 7.66
C PHE A 204 6.02 14.10 6.62
N HIS A 205 5.16 14.19 5.61
CA HIS A 205 5.13 13.27 4.48
C HIS A 205 6.05 13.79 3.38
N VAL A 206 7.22 13.17 3.20
CA VAL A 206 8.18 13.56 2.16
C VAL A 206 8.13 12.59 0.99
N LEU A 207 7.83 13.10 -0.20
CA LEU A 207 7.59 12.33 -1.42
C LEU A 207 8.63 12.67 -2.48
N ALA A 208 9.22 11.65 -3.11
CA ALA A 208 10.11 11.81 -4.27
C ALA A 208 9.89 10.71 -5.31
N HIS A 209 10.04 11.05 -6.59
CA HIS A 209 10.01 10.06 -7.68
C HIS A 209 11.25 9.15 -7.67
N SER A 210 12.34 9.60 -7.04
CA SER A 210 13.60 8.87 -6.88
C SER A 210 13.72 8.19 -5.51
N HIS A 211 14.84 7.50 -5.30
CA HIS A 211 15.25 7.06 -3.97
C HIS A 211 15.89 8.21 -3.18
N PHE A 212 15.72 8.20 -1.86
CA PHE A 212 16.33 9.20 -0.99
C PHE A 212 17.81 8.92 -0.74
N GLY A 213 18.59 10.00 -0.69
CA GLY A 213 19.98 9.94 -0.25
C GLY A 213 20.10 9.65 1.25
N PHE A 214 21.28 9.18 1.67
CA PHE A 214 21.55 8.78 3.05
C PHE A 214 21.24 9.86 4.10
N ASN A 215 21.50 11.14 3.77
CA ASN A 215 21.26 12.26 4.69
C ASN A 215 19.78 12.36 5.09
N LEU A 216 18.87 12.25 4.13
CA LEU A 216 17.44 12.30 4.39
C LEU A 216 16.94 11.02 5.08
N VAL A 217 17.45 9.84 4.69
CA VAL A 217 17.11 8.57 5.36
C VAL A 217 17.54 8.58 6.84
N LYS A 218 18.67 9.20 7.17
CA LYS A 218 19.13 9.33 8.56
C LYS A 218 18.14 10.10 9.44
N LEU A 219 17.34 11.01 8.87
CA LEU A 219 16.31 11.74 9.59
C LEU A 219 15.11 10.87 10.00
N GLU A 220 15.00 9.61 9.56
CA GLU A 220 14.00 8.66 10.08
C GLU A 220 14.14 8.37 11.59
N GLN A 221 15.21 8.86 12.23
CA GLN A 221 15.32 8.92 13.70
C GLN A 221 14.22 9.81 14.34
N TYR A 222 13.67 10.77 13.58
CA TYR A 222 12.54 11.60 14.01
C TYR A 222 11.24 10.86 13.70
N PRO A 223 10.42 10.50 14.71
CA PRO A 223 9.25 9.64 14.52
C PRO A 223 8.15 10.29 13.68
N ASN A 224 8.18 11.62 13.57
CA ASN A 224 7.26 12.42 12.79
C ASN A 224 7.71 12.62 11.32
N LEU A 225 8.79 11.98 10.86
CA LEU A 225 9.16 11.94 9.45
C LEU A 225 8.67 10.64 8.78
N ILE A 226 8.00 10.77 7.64
CA ILE A 226 7.54 9.63 6.85
C ILE A 226 7.99 9.80 5.39
N LEU A 227 8.85 8.88 4.94
CA LEU A 227 9.45 8.91 3.60
C LEU A 227 8.69 8.03 2.61
N TYR A 228 8.43 8.57 1.41
CA TYR A 228 7.78 7.89 0.28
C TYR A 228 8.68 7.93 -0.97
N PRO A 229 9.71 7.06 -1.05
CA PRO A 229 10.59 7.00 -2.22
C PRO A 229 9.87 6.31 -3.38
N SER A 230 10.12 6.81 -4.59
CA SER A 230 9.45 6.32 -5.80
C SER A 230 7.94 6.23 -5.62
N PHE A 231 7.30 7.29 -5.12
CA PHE A 231 5.86 7.27 -4.90
C PHE A 231 5.08 7.08 -6.21
N ASP A 232 3.85 6.60 -6.07
CA ASP A 232 2.88 6.50 -7.18
C ASP A 232 1.70 7.45 -6.94
N PRO A 233 0.85 7.71 -7.94
CA PRO A 233 -0.29 8.63 -7.82
C PRO A 233 -1.26 8.26 -6.71
N LEU A 234 -1.40 6.98 -6.37
CA LEU A 234 -2.27 6.56 -5.29
C LEU A 234 -1.69 6.95 -3.92
N THR A 235 -0.38 6.78 -3.75
CA THR A 235 0.36 7.21 -2.56
C THR A 235 0.24 8.73 -2.40
N SER A 236 0.49 9.48 -3.48
CA SER A 236 0.29 10.93 -3.51
C SER A 236 -1.13 11.32 -3.09
N ARG A 237 -2.16 10.72 -3.71
CA ARG A 237 -3.58 10.96 -3.38
C ARG A 237 -3.87 10.71 -1.90
N LYS A 238 -3.43 9.58 -1.35
CA LYS A 238 -3.64 9.21 0.06
C LYS A 238 -2.93 10.14 1.04
N VAL A 239 -1.79 10.71 0.66
CA VAL A 239 -1.12 11.73 1.49
C VAL A 239 -1.90 13.03 1.42
N LEU A 240 -2.31 13.46 0.22
CA LEU A 240 -3.07 14.70 0.04
C LEU A 240 -4.44 14.68 0.73
N GLU A 241 -5.08 13.52 0.85
CA GLU A 241 -6.31 13.33 1.62
C GLU A 241 -6.14 13.54 3.14
N LYS A 242 -4.91 13.53 3.65
CA LYS A 242 -4.60 13.62 5.09
C LYS A 242 -4.05 14.97 5.53
N ILE A 243 -3.39 15.70 4.63
CA ILE A 243 -2.62 16.89 5.01
C ILE A 243 -3.53 18.05 5.42
N ASP A 244 -3.09 18.80 6.41
CA ASP A 244 -3.76 19.99 6.92
C ASP A 244 -3.21 21.28 6.28
N PHE A 245 -1.96 21.23 5.82
CA PHE A 245 -1.25 22.31 5.13
C PHE A 245 -0.07 21.74 4.33
N TYR A 246 0.49 22.54 3.43
CA TYR A 246 1.65 22.15 2.61
C TYR A 246 2.90 22.99 2.94
N MET A 247 4.07 22.36 2.87
CA MET A 247 5.35 23.02 3.05
C MET A 247 6.14 23.02 1.74
N ASP A 248 6.24 24.19 1.12
CA ASP A 248 7.03 24.39 -0.10
C ASP A 248 8.47 24.77 0.25
N ILE A 249 9.18 23.77 0.77
CA ILE A 249 10.57 23.87 1.26
C ILE A 249 11.56 23.01 0.46
N ASN A 250 11.09 22.45 -0.66
CA ASN A 250 11.95 21.80 -1.64
C ASN A 250 12.81 22.85 -2.35
N PRO A 251 14.13 22.67 -2.48
CA PRO A 251 14.92 23.54 -3.33
C PRO A 251 14.78 23.14 -4.81
N PHE A 252 15.18 24.06 -5.69
CA PHE A 252 15.22 23.92 -7.15
C PHE A 252 13.86 24.00 -7.83
N ASP A 253 13.55 23.07 -8.74
CA ASP A 253 12.31 23.07 -9.51
C ASP A 253 11.20 22.40 -8.71
N GLU A 254 9.99 22.92 -8.89
CA GLU A 254 8.77 22.36 -8.33
C GLU A 254 8.52 20.94 -8.86
N VAL A 255 8.00 20.07 -8.00
CA VAL A 255 7.59 18.71 -8.36
C VAL A 255 6.10 18.68 -8.69
N ASP A 256 5.75 18.09 -9.83
CA ASP A 256 4.36 17.79 -10.26
C ASP A 256 3.36 18.97 -10.25
N HIS A 257 3.84 20.22 -10.32
CA HIS A 257 2.99 21.41 -10.17
C HIS A 257 2.11 21.36 -8.91
N ILE A 258 2.67 20.80 -7.83
CA ILE A 258 1.94 20.49 -6.61
C ILE A 258 1.33 21.73 -5.96
N THR A 259 1.98 22.90 -6.03
CA THR A 259 1.45 24.14 -5.43
C THR A 259 0.10 24.51 -6.04
N GLU A 260 -0.10 24.34 -7.35
CA GLU A 260 -1.40 24.57 -7.98
C GLU A 260 -2.46 23.61 -7.43
N THR A 261 -2.10 22.33 -7.27
CA THR A 261 -3.00 21.32 -6.70
C THR A 261 -3.40 21.67 -5.27
N ILE A 262 -2.44 22.10 -4.43
CA ILE A 262 -2.71 22.50 -3.06
C ILE A 262 -3.60 23.75 -2.99
N HIS A 263 -3.37 24.74 -3.87
CA HIS A 263 -4.26 25.90 -3.99
C HIS A 263 -5.69 25.52 -4.38
N GLN A 264 -5.86 24.53 -5.25
CA GLN A 264 -7.19 24.00 -5.62
C GLN A 264 -7.87 23.27 -4.45
N LEU A 265 -7.09 22.63 -3.57
CA LEU A 265 -7.58 22.03 -2.32
C LEU A 265 -7.92 23.08 -1.25
N GLY A 266 -7.50 24.35 -1.43
CA GLY A 266 -7.77 25.43 -0.48
C GLY A 266 -6.97 25.36 0.81
N LEU A 267 -5.88 24.59 0.82
CA LEU A 267 -4.99 24.46 1.97
C LEU A 267 -3.90 25.55 1.95
N PRO A 268 -3.44 26.06 3.11
CA PRO A 268 -2.36 27.03 3.14
C PRO A 268 -1.03 26.38 2.77
N ILE A 269 -0.18 27.18 2.14
CA ILE A 269 1.20 26.83 1.78
C ILE A 269 2.15 27.73 2.55
N PHE A 270 3.08 27.12 3.29
CA PHE A 270 4.18 27.80 3.97
C PHE A 270 5.47 27.57 3.19
N SER A 271 6.23 28.62 2.91
CA SER A 271 7.45 28.55 2.10
C SER A 271 8.52 29.55 2.56
N PHE A 272 9.76 29.37 2.10
CA PHE A 272 10.83 30.36 2.29
C PHE A 272 11.11 31.11 0.99
N GLU A 273 11.68 32.32 1.08
CA GLU A 273 12.08 33.12 -0.10
C GLU A 273 12.94 32.31 -1.09
N GLY A 274 13.80 31.42 -0.61
CA GLY A 274 14.67 30.58 -1.42
C GLY A 274 14.02 29.31 -2.00
N THR A 275 12.84 28.91 -1.54
CA THR A 275 12.17 27.66 -1.94
C THR A 275 10.75 27.88 -2.46
N ASN A 276 10.24 29.12 -2.46
CA ASN A 276 8.89 29.42 -2.87
C ASN A 276 8.72 29.33 -4.39
N HIS A 277 7.87 28.42 -4.87
CA HIS A 277 7.58 28.23 -6.29
C HIS A 277 6.32 28.98 -6.76
N ASP A 278 5.52 29.55 -5.85
CA ASP A 278 4.32 30.32 -6.20
C ASP A 278 4.63 31.80 -6.50
N GLN A 279 4.29 32.25 -7.71
CA GLN A 279 4.40 33.67 -8.11
C GLN A 279 3.11 34.46 -7.92
N THR A 280 2.00 33.80 -7.56
CA THR A 280 0.69 34.45 -7.40
C THR A 280 0.55 35.21 -6.09
N GLY A 281 1.44 34.97 -5.13
CA GLY A 281 1.46 35.62 -3.81
C GLY A 281 0.43 35.03 -2.84
N LYS A 282 -0.04 33.81 -3.08
CA LYS A 282 -0.97 33.10 -2.20
C LYS A 282 -0.26 32.35 -1.08
N ASN A 283 0.99 31.97 -1.29
CA ASN A 283 1.81 31.33 -0.26
C ASN A 283 2.14 32.30 0.89
N GLN A 284 2.24 31.76 2.11
CA GLN A 284 2.85 32.46 3.24
C GLN A 284 4.36 32.29 3.18
N VAL A 285 5.06 33.35 2.75
CA VAL A 285 6.51 33.33 2.49
C VAL A 285 7.28 33.97 3.64
N PHE A 286 8.28 33.25 4.15
CA PHE A 286 9.19 33.71 5.21
C PHE A 286 10.60 33.92 4.64
N LYS A 287 11.40 34.79 5.26
CA LYS A 287 12.82 34.88 4.90
C LYS A 287 13.54 33.60 5.28
N ASN A 288 14.64 33.29 4.59
CA ASN A 288 15.40 32.06 4.84
C ASN A 288 15.97 31.95 6.27
N ASP A 289 16.14 33.07 6.98
CA ASP A 289 16.57 33.11 8.38
C ASP A 289 15.41 33.14 9.38
N GLN A 290 14.16 33.04 8.91
CA GLN A 290 12.94 33.14 9.70
C GLN A 290 12.23 31.80 9.94
N VAL A 291 13.01 30.75 10.22
CA VAL A 291 12.48 29.40 10.45
C VAL A 291 11.54 29.35 11.65
N ASP A 292 11.91 30.02 12.76
CA ASP A 292 11.09 30.05 13.97
C ASP A 292 9.77 30.81 13.77
N GLN A 293 9.75 31.86 12.94
CA GLN A 293 8.52 32.57 12.61
C GLN A 293 7.59 31.71 11.75
N MET A 294 8.14 30.87 10.85
CA MET A 294 7.32 29.87 10.14
C MET A 294 6.73 28.87 11.12
N VAL A 295 7.50 28.38 12.09
CA VAL A 295 7.00 27.48 13.14
C VAL A 295 5.85 28.14 13.91
N GLU A 296 6.01 29.40 14.34
CA GLU A 296 4.94 30.15 15.03
C GLU A 296 3.68 30.26 14.16
N ALA A 297 3.81 30.62 12.89
CA ALA A 297 2.67 30.74 11.98
C ALA A 297 1.96 29.39 11.71
N VAL A 298 2.72 28.30 11.61
CA VAL A 298 2.16 26.94 11.49
C VAL A 298 1.40 26.57 12.76
N ARG A 299 1.93 26.90 13.94
CA ARG A 299 1.26 26.68 15.23
C ARG A 299 -0.04 27.47 15.33
N GLU A 300 0.00 28.75 14.97
CA GLU A 300 -1.21 29.60 14.95
C GLU A 300 -2.28 29.03 14.01
N TYR A 301 -1.89 28.56 12.81
CA TYR A 301 -2.83 27.92 11.89
C TYR A 301 -3.39 26.62 12.45
N ILE A 302 -2.53 25.77 13.01
CA ILE A 302 -2.92 24.51 13.64
C ILE A 302 -3.98 24.72 14.72
N ASP A 303 -3.84 25.76 15.56
CA ASP A 303 -4.81 26.10 16.60
C ASP A 303 -6.18 26.53 16.04
N THR A 304 -6.28 26.85 14.74
CA THR A 304 -7.56 27.14 14.08
C THR A 304 -8.28 25.91 13.52
N ILE A 305 -7.61 24.75 13.44
CA ILE A 305 -8.19 23.52 12.92
C ILE A 305 -9.06 22.88 14.01
N GLU A 306 -10.37 22.83 13.80
CA GLU A 306 -11.27 22.06 14.65
C GLU A 306 -11.15 20.56 14.31
N ARG A 307 -10.83 19.71 15.30
CA ARG A 307 -10.78 18.23 15.18
C ARG A 307 -11.84 17.55 16.04
#